data_AF-A0AAV5URK2-F1
#
_entry.id   AF-A0AAV5URK2-F1
#
_cell.length_a   1.000
_cell.length_b   1.000
_cell.length_c   1.000
_cell.angle_alpha   90.00
_cell.angle_beta   90.00
_cell.angle_gamma   90.00
#
_symmetry.space_group_name_H-M   'P 1'
#
loop_
_entity.id
_entity.type
_entity.pdbx_description
1 polymer ?
#
loop_
_entity_poly.entity_id
_entity_poly.type
_entity_poly.pdbx_seq_one_letter_code
_entity_poly.pdbx_strand_id
1 'polypeptide(L)'
;MPRLKWPYRTIDDVMADEGSIGMRAAKHSGEKVIDMTGPEQRVYTGYEALSMKSLRDVADDQRKFDIPELSHNLNLIIDLTEEDIRKSSHRARNLENSTTALRYDLKMARDELEKEEEDLERMRRVYQLLNSLQDPSTSMDDFKAAFRRLRSEFTAEYTLLELEKVAVPCILPQIKDLFSKWQPLQRDQVAVHLDLMEEWKEILEPPAQANSLFRANTSRGGGGLVDDKLAAFDRLMWDGWMPPVRQAILKWDPRDDMENMMVVVETWLPVMPPWMRDKFIEQLLVPRITTRVEEWDPLTDPKPIHQWLVPWKEVVGDRLLPVFAPIRQKLAKALKKWTSTDNSALLILSPWRDVWTPATMSTFVQHNIVPKLREGLLQMNLDPSRNALYKEFTACISWMVPEGLISPDVIANLLVETFFPRWYETLCFWMDSPAVVKGEVQTWLKEWNARFPPLLLAFPSVKECLRRGLMAFGGVRPHGPAPTASNGTPSLAPAPPPPPPPPSRGAPETQLSVKDVLEMMAGRQNITHIPQQEEPRMENRSTGSERSRSSWIVDWST
;
A
#
# COMPACT_ATOMS: atom_id res chain seq x y z
N MET A 1 38.70 18.05 -8.64
CA MET A 1 39.75 18.10 -7.61
C MET A 1 40.45 16.74 -7.58
N PRO A 2 41.72 16.63 -7.98
CA PRO A 2 42.42 15.34 -8.03
C PRO A 2 42.83 14.90 -6.62
N ARG A 3 42.69 13.60 -6.33
CA ARG A 3 43.11 12.98 -5.06
C ARG A 3 44.65 13.01 -4.97
N LEU A 4 45.20 13.74 -4.00
CA LEU A 4 46.62 13.66 -3.68
C LEU A 4 46.95 12.27 -3.12
N LYS A 5 47.80 11.52 -3.83
CA LYS A 5 48.47 10.33 -3.32
C LYS A 5 49.71 10.78 -2.56
N TRP A 6 49.79 10.50 -1.26
CA TRP A 6 51.01 10.63 -0.48
C TRP A 6 51.94 9.46 -0.82
N PRO A 7 53.19 9.69 -1.29
CA PRO A 7 54.17 8.62 -1.39
C PRO A 7 54.66 8.27 0.02
N TYR A 8 54.63 6.99 0.38
CA TYR A 8 55.24 6.49 1.61
C TYR A 8 56.76 6.57 1.46
N ARG A 9 57.43 7.28 2.37
CA ARG A 9 58.89 7.27 2.52
C ARG A 9 59.29 6.11 3.43
N THR A 10 60.34 5.39 3.07
CA THR A 10 60.94 4.35 3.89
C THR A 10 61.81 4.97 4.98
N ILE A 11 62.06 4.19 6.04
CA ILE A 11 62.85 4.65 7.20
C ILE A 11 64.29 5.02 6.81
N ASP A 12 64.83 4.39 5.78
CA ASP A 12 66.18 4.67 5.25
C ASP A 12 66.27 6.04 4.57
N ASP A 13 65.19 6.50 3.92
CA ASP A 13 65.14 7.83 3.28
C ASP A 13 65.13 8.96 4.31
N VAL A 14 64.55 8.71 5.51
CA VAL A 14 64.52 9.70 6.60
C VAL A 14 65.87 9.76 7.32
N MET A 15 66.55 8.61 7.49
CA MET A 15 67.88 8.58 8.10
C MET A 15 68.96 9.22 7.21
N ALA A 16 68.80 9.21 5.88
CA ALA A 16 69.72 9.88 4.96
C ALA A 16 69.66 11.43 5.06
N ASP A 17 68.49 12.00 5.34
CA ASP A 17 68.29 13.46 5.45
C ASP A 17 68.79 14.03 6.81
N GLU A 18 68.78 13.24 7.89
CA GLU A 18 69.21 13.71 9.23
C GLU A 18 70.75 13.73 9.43
N GLY A 19 71.52 13.09 8.55
CA GLY A 19 72.99 12.98 8.67
C GLY A 19 73.80 14.26 8.44
N SER A 20 73.17 15.40 8.07
CA SER A 20 73.89 16.60 7.59
C SER A 20 73.94 17.78 8.59
N ILE A 21 73.31 17.68 9.76
CA ILE A 21 73.13 18.84 10.67
C ILE A 21 74.35 19.07 11.61
N GLY A 22 75.19 18.06 11.84
CA GLY A 22 76.32 18.15 12.79
C GLY A 22 77.57 18.94 12.31
N MET A 23 77.70 19.21 11.01
CA MET A 23 78.98 19.67 10.42
C MET A 23 79.15 21.21 10.36
N ARG A 24 78.19 22.02 10.85
CA ARG A 24 78.22 23.49 10.67
C ARG A 24 78.72 24.32 11.85
N ALA A 25 79.12 23.70 12.97
CA ALA A 25 79.42 24.43 14.21
C ALA A 25 80.91 24.72 14.50
N ALA A 26 81.84 24.43 13.58
CA ALA A 26 83.27 24.70 13.78
C ALA A 26 83.82 25.66 12.72
N LYS A 27 83.58 26.96 12.88
CA LYS A 27 84.26 28.01 12.11
C LYS A 27 84.70 29.16 13.03
N HIS A 28 86.02 29.26 13.21
CA HIS A 28 86.83 30.42 13.59
C HIS A 28 86.79 30.94 15.05
N SER A 29 87.73 30.48 15.88
CA SER A 29 88.39 31.36 16.87
C SER A 29 89.86 31.54 16.47
N GLY A 30 90.17 32.70 15.89
CA GLY A 30 91.52 33.14 15.51
C GLY A 30 92.33 33.60 16.72
N GLU A 31 92.37 32.78 17.77
CA GLU A 31 93.10 33.10 19.00
C GLU A 31 94.60 32.78 18.83
N LYS A 32 95.45 33.75 19.19
CA LYS A 32 96.89 33.58 19.22
C LYS A 32 97.29 32.83 20.49
N VAL A 33 97.71 31.59 20.37
CA VAL A 33 98.23 30.78 21.48
C VAL A 33 99.75 30.96 21.54
N ILE A 34 100.25 31.39 22.69
CA ILE A 34 101.68 31.58 22.96
C ILE A 34 102.18 30.37 23.74
N ASP A 35 103.01 29.54 23.13
CA ASP A 35 103.62 28.37 23.77
C ASP A 35 104.92 28.80 24.47
N MET A 36 104.98 28.56 25.78
CA MET A 36 106.08 28.92 26.69
C MET A 36 106.77 27.68 27.30
N THR A 37 106.46 26.48 26.80
CA THR A 37 106.98 25.21 27.37
C THR A 37 108.40 24.83 26.93
N GLY A 38 109.09 25.70 26.19
CA GLY A 38 110.48 25.54 25.78
C GLY A 38 111.33 26.78 26.07
N PRO A 39 112.66 26.71 25.83
CA PRO A 39 113.58 27.82 26.13
C PRO A 39 113.37 29.08 25.26
N GLU A 40 112.56 29.03 24.20
CA GLU A 40 112.17 30.20 23.39
C GLU A 40 110.65 30.26 23.18
N GLN A 41 110.10 31.49 23.20
CA GLN A 41 108.67 31.78 23.04
C GLN A 41 108.23 31.69 21.56
N ARG A 42 107.19 30.89 21.26
CA ARG A 42 106.60 30.79 19.91
C ARG A 42 105.09 31.06 19.92
N VAL A 43 104.58 31.78 18.93
CA VAL A 43 103.17 32.21 18.85
C VAL A 43 102.48 31.55 17.64
N TYR A 44 101.42 30.78 17.90
CA TYR A 44 100.59 30.13 16.88
C TYR A 44 99.23 30.83 16.77
N THR A 45 98.62 30.83 15.58
CA THR A 45 97.26 31.35 15.36
C THR A 45 96.30 30.19 15.14
N GLY A 46 95.41 29.94 16.10
CA GLY A 46 94.35 28.94 16.02
C GLY A 46 94.67 27.59 16.69
N TYR A 47 93.62 26.96 17.24
CA TYR A 47 93.69 25.68 17.98
C TYR A 47 94.13 24.48 17.13
N GLU A 48 94.05 24.56 15.80
CA GLU A 48 94.46 23.46 14.90
C GLU A 48 95.96 23.16 14.94
N ALA A 49 96.80 24.16 15.28
CA ALA A 49 98.25 23.97 15.40
C ALA A 49 98.67 23.19 16.66
N LEU A 50 97.85 23.22 17.73
CA LEU A 50 98.03 22.40 18.93
C LEU A 50 97.67 20.92 18.66
N SER A 51 96.65 20.68 17.83
CA SER A 51 96.24 19.32 17.45
C SER A 51 97.32 18.59 16.64
N MET A 52 98.09 19.30 15.81
CA MET A 52 99.21 18.70 15.07
C MET A 52 100.45 18.39 15.93
N LYS A 53 100.63 19.08 17.07
CA LYS A 53 101.69 18.74 18.05
C LYS A 53 101.28 17.49 18.85
N SER A 54 100.00 17.39 19.23
CA SER A 54 99.47 16.16 19.84
C SER A 54 99.62 14.95 18.92
N LEU A 55 99.42 15.07 17.60
CA LEU A 55 99.61 13.92 16.69
C LEU A 55 101.08 13.56 16.43
N ARG A 56 102.03 14.50 16.58
CA ARG A 56 103.47 14.21 16.43
C ARG A 56 104.10 13.65 17.70
N ASP A 57 103.71 14.14 18.87
CA ASP A 57 104.12 13.54 20.16
C ASP A 57 103.40 12.20 20.40
N VAL A 58 102.15 12.06 19.95
CA VAL A 58 101.44 10.77 19.99
C VAL A 58 101.94 9.81 18.92
N ALA A 59 102.51 10.24 17.79
CA ALA A 59 103.12 9.31 16.81
C ALA A 59 104.44 8.67 17.31
N ASP A 60 105.19 9.35 18.17
CA ASP A 60 106.43 8.80 18.77
C ASP A 60 106.12 7.96 20.04
N ASP A 61 105.05 8.29 20.78
CA ASP A 61 104.51 7.46 21.86
C ASP A 61 103.60 6.30 21.39
N GLN A 62 102.99 6.40 20.20
CA GLN A 62 102.23 5.30 19.58
C GLN A 62 103.12 4.13 19.22
N ARG A 63 104.44 4.29 19.10
CA ARG A 63 105.36 3.13 18.94
C ARG A 63 105.76 2.48 20.26
N LYS A 64 105.52 3.13 21.39
CA LYS A 64 105.78 2.57 22.74
C LYS A 64 104.54 1.95 23.38
N PHE A 65 103.36 2.26 22.86
CA PHE A 65 102.09 1.67 23.27
C PHE A 65 101.19 1.29 22.08
N ASP A 66 101.76 0.94 20.92
CA ASP A 66 101.05 0.16 19.89
C ASP A 66 101.06 -1.29 20.36
N ILE A 67 100.11 -1.59 21.23
CA ILE A 67 99.71 -2.96 21.50
C ILE A 67 98.38 -3.09 20.76
N PRO A 68 98.37 -3.58 19.51
CA PRO A 68 97.14 -3.75 18.72
C PRO A 68 96.07 -4.50 19.51
N GLU A 69 96.48 -5.43 20.38
CA GLU A 69 95.60 -6.19 21.27
C GLU A 69 94.95 -5.32 22.35
N LEU A 70 95.66 -4.34 22.93
CA LEU A 70 95.10 -3.43 23.94
C LEU A 70 94.15 -2.42 23.29
N SER A 71 94.53 -1.88 22.14
CA SER A 71 93.67 -0.99 21.34
C SER A 71 92.44 -1.73 20.83
N HIS A 72 92.58 -2.98 20.40
CA HIS A 72 91.47 -3.85 20.05
C HIS A 72 90.58 -4.16 21.25
N ASN A 73 91.15 -4.47 22.43
CA ASN A 73 90.38 -4.70 23.65
C ASN A 73 89.62 -3.45 24.11
N LEU A 74 90.24 -2.27 24.02
CA LEU A 74 89.59 -0.99 24.34
C LEU A 74 88.47 -0.67 23.34
N ASN A 75 88.72 -0.83 22.04
CA ASN A 75 87.69 -0.65 21.02
C ASN A 75 86.56 -1.68 21.18
N LEU A 76 86.86 -2.93 21.53
CA LEU A 76 85.85 -3.95 21.82
C LEU A 76 85.01 -3.57 23.05
N ILE A 77 85.62 -3.04 24.11
CA ILE A 77 84.88 -2.53 25.27
C ILE A 77 84.01 -1.34 24.85
N ILE A 78 84.53 -0.42 24.03
CA ILE A 78 83.75 0.71 23.52
C ILE A 78 82.57 0.22 22.69
N ASP A 79 82.78 -0.70 21.75
CA ASP A 79 81.74 -1.30 20.90
C ASP A 79 80.68 -2.02 21.75
N LEU A 80 81.10 -2.80 22.75
CA LEU A 80 80.19 -3.48 23.68
C LEU A 80 79.37 -2.47 24.50
N THR A 81 80.01 -1.41 25.00
CA THR A 81 79.31 -0.36 25.75
C THR A 81 78.38 0.47 24.85
N GLU A 82 78.76 0.74 23.60
CA GLU A 82 77.91 1.42 22.61
C GLU A 82 76.70 0.56 22.25
N GLU A 83 76.90 -0.75 22.05
CA GLU A 83 75.81 -1.69 21.78
C GLU A 83 74.86 -1.81 22.99
N ASP A 84 75.40 -1.82 24.21
CA ASP A 84 74.60 -1.82 25.44
C ASP A 84 73.82 -0.52 25.63
N ILE A 85 74.42 0.64 25.32
CA ILE A 85 73.73 1.94 25.32
C ILE A 85 72.61 1.95 24.26
N ARG A 86 72.88 1.45 23.04
CA ARG A 86 71.87 1.33 21.98
C ARG A 86 70.73 0.41 22.38
N LYS A 87 71.02 -0.76 22.94
CA LYS A 87 70.02 -1.72 23.45
C LYS A 87 69.19 -1.10 24.56
N SER A 88 69.82 -0.39 25.50
CA SER A 88 69.15 0.32 26.58
C SER A 88 68.23 1.42 26.04
N SER A 89 68.71 2.24 25.10
CA SER A 89 67.93 3.29 24.44
C SER A 89 66.74 2.73 23.67
N HIS A 90 66.93 1.65 22.90
CA HIS A 90 65.85 0.97 22.19
C HIS A 90 64.81 0.39 23.16
N ARG A 91 65.26 -0.24 24.26
CA ARG A 91 64.35 -0.71 25.32
C ARG A 91 63.56 0.45 25.93
N ALA A 92 64.21 1.58 26.25
CA ALA A 92 63.57 2.76 26.79
C ALA A 92 62.51 3.32 25.84
N ARG A 93 62.82 3.45 24.54
CA ARG A 93 61.89 3.93 23.53
C ARG A 93 60.73 2.95 23.28
N ASN A 94 61.00 1.65 23.30
CA ASN A 94 59.95 0.62 23.18
C ASN A 94 59.02 0.64 24.40
N LEU A 95 59.58 0.79 25.61
CA LEU A 95 58.81 0.98 26.84
C LEU A 95 57.98 2.27 26.79
N GLU A 96 58.53 3.37 26.27
CA GLU A 96 57.81 4.63 26.10
C GLU A 96 56.66 4.50 25.09
N ASN A 97 56.90 3.86 23.93
CA ASN A 97 55.85 3.57 22.95
C ASN A 97 54.78 2.62 23.52
N SER A 98 55.18 1.60 24.28
CA SER A 98 54.24 0.67 24.91
C SER A 98 53.43 1.34 26.00
N THR A 99 54.03 2.19 26.83
CA THR A 99 53.32 2.95 27.87
C THR A 99 52.39 4.00 27.28
N THR A 100 52.75 4.65 26.16
CA THR A 100 51.85 5.57 25.45
C THR A 100 50.68 4.85 24.79
N ALA A 101 50.90 3.70 24.15
CA ALA A 101 49.83 2.85 23.62
C ALA A 101 48.88 2.37 24.73
N LEU A 102 49.42 1.81 25.82
CA LEU A 102 48.62 1.37 26.97
C LEU A 102 47.83 2.52 27.61
N ARG A 103 48.38 3.75 27.64
CA ARG A 103 47.63 4.94 28.11
C ARG A 103 46.45 5.27 27.22
N TYR A 104 46.60 5.13 25.90
CA TYR A 104 45.50 5.35 24.97
C TYR A 104 44.43 4.28 25.12
N ASP A 105 44.81 3.00 25.19
CA ASP A 105 43.89 1.89 25.39
C ASP A 105 43.13 2.02 26.71
N LEU A 106 43.83 2.40 27.79
CA LEU A 106 43.21 2.67 29.09
C LEU A 106 42.22 3.83 29.01
N LYS A 107 42.53 4.89 28.26
CA LYS A 107 41.59 6.00 28.02
C LYS A 107 40.36 5.52 27.26
N MET A 108 40.52 4.79 26.15
CA MET A 108 39.39 4.28 25.36
C MET A 108 38.49 3.36 26.20
N ALA A 109 39.08 2.46 26.98
CA ALA A 109 38.33 1.56 27.86
C ALA A 109 37.57 2.33 28.96
N ARG A 110 38.13 3.44 29.48
CA ARG A 110 37.42 4.31 30.43
C ARG A 110 36.25 5.04 29.78
N ASP A 111 36.46 5.60 28.60
CA ASP A 111 35.42 6.31 27.84
C ASP A 111 34.27 5.36 27.42
N GLU A 112 34.57 4.08 27.19
CA GLU A 112 33.57 3.03 26.91
C GLU A 112 32.82 2.61 28.17
N LEU A 113 33.53 2.41 29.29
CA LEU A 113 32.92 2.09 30.59
C LEU A 113 31.96 3.20 31.05
N GLU A 114 32.34 4.47 30.91
CA GLU A 114 31.49 5.61 31.29
C GLU A 114 30.18 5.62 30.48
N LYS A 115 30.24 5.33 29.18
CA LYS A 115 29.04 5.22 28.32
C LYS A 115 28.17 4.03 28.71
N GLU A 116 28.77 2.87 28.97
CA GLU A 116 28.02 1.69 29.43
C GLU A 116 27.35 1.94 30.78
N GLU A 117 27.99 2.65 31.71
CA GLU A 117 27.40 3.05 32.99
C GLU A 117 26.21 4.00 32.80
N GLU A 118 26.32 4.97 31.89
CA GLU A 118 25.21 5.86 31.52
C GLU A 118 24.03 5.10 30.89
N ASP A 119 24.31 4.13 30.01
CA ASP A 119 23.31 3.26 29.37
C ASP A 119 22.61 2.35 30.39
N LEU A 120 23.37 1.76 31.32
CA LEU A 120 22.82 0.94 32.40
C LEU A 120 21.93 1.75 33.33
N GLU A 121 22.33 2.98 33.67
CA GLU A 121 21.52 3.85 34.54
C GLU A 121 20.25 4.32 33.81
N ARG A 122 20.32 4.60 32.49
CA ARG A 122 19.13 4.84 31.66
C ARG A 122 18.18 3.65 31.66
N MET A 123 18.68 2.44 31.40
CA MET A 123 17.88 1.22 31.38
C MET A 123 17.28 0.90 32.75
N ARG A 124 18.01 1.16 33.84
CA ARG A 124 17.50 1.04 35.21
C ARG A 124 16.32 1.98 35.46
N ARG A 125 16.37 3.23 35.00
CA ARG A 125 15.24 4.18 35.12
C ARG A 125 14.02 3.71 34.33
N VAL A 126 14.22 3.20 33.12
CA VAL A 126 13.13 2.61 32.31
C VAL A 126 12.50 1.42 33.04
N TYR A 127 13.32 0.52 33.57
CA TYR A 127 12.84 -0.64 34.33
C TYR A 127 12.05 -0.23 35.59
N GLN A 128 12.55 0.75 36.36
CA GLN A 128 11.85 1.26 37.54
C GLN A 128 10.48 1.86 37.17
N LEU A 129 10.42 2.61 36.07
CA LEU A 129 9.16 3.17 35.57
C LEU A 129 8.18 2.07 35.16
N LEU A 130 8.64 1.05 34.43
CA LEU A 130 7.81 -0.10 34.06
C LEU A 130 7.34 -0.91 35.27
N ASN A 131 8.21 -1.10 36.27
CA ASN A 131 7.86 -1.83 37.50
C ASN A 131 6.81 -1.08 38.33
N SER A 132 6.86 0.26 38.35
CA SER A 132 5.82 1.07 39.00
C SER A 132 4.44 0.95 38.34
N LEU A 133 4.39 0.53 37.07
CA LEU A 133 3.15 0.31 36.32
C LEU A 133 2.57 -1.11 36.51
N GLN A 134 3.31 -2.01 37.15
CA GLN A 134 2.85 -3.38 37.41
C GLN A 134 1.87 -3.44 38.59
N ASP A 135 1.74 -2.35 39.36
CA ASP A 135 0.78 -2.27 40.46
C ASP A 135 -0.66 -2.32 39.94
N PRO A 136 -1.52 -3.21 40.49
CA PRO A 136 -2.88 -3.44 39.99
C PRO A 136 -3.85 -2.26 40.21
N SER A 137 -3.45 -1.27 41.02
CA SER A 137 -4.16 -0.01 41.29
C SER A 137 -3.87 1.11 40.30
N THR A 138 -2.95 0.90 39.36
CA THR A 138 -2.51 1.92 38.40
C THR A 138 -3.67 2.33 37.48
N SER A 139 -3.97 3.62 37.41
CA SER A 139 -5.06 4.13 36.58
C SER A 139 -4.65 4.26 35.10
N MET A 140 -5.64 4.35 34.20
CA MET A 140 -5.41 4.60 32.77
C MET A 140 -4.59 5.87 32.53
N ASP A 141 -4.79 6.91 33.33
CA ASP A 141 -4.05 8.17 33.19
C ASP A 141 -2.59 8.05 33.63
N ASP A 142 -2.32 7.21 34.65
CA ASP A 142 -0.95 6.91 35.09
C ASP A 142 -0.18 6.14 34.00
N PHE A 143 -0.84 5.17 33.34
CA PHE A 143 -0.26 4.50 32.17
C PHE A 143 0.05 5.50 31.05
N LYS A 144 -0.89 6.38 30.70
CA LYS A 144 -0.68 7.40 29.68
C LYS A 144 0.48 8.34 30.03
N ALA A 145 0.58 8.79 31.28
CA ALA A 145 1.67 9.65 31.73
C ALA A 145 3.04 8.94 31.64
N ALA A 146 3.12 7.69 32.06
CA ALA A 146 4.36 6.92 32.02
C ALA A 146 4.80 6.61 30.58
N PHE A 147 3.88 6.23 29.68
CA PHE A 147 4.22 5.99 28.27
C PHE A 147 4.60 7.28 27.53
N ARG A 148 3.96 8.43 27.84
CA ARG A 148 4.40 9.74 27.33
C ARG A 148 5.82 10.07 27.78
N ARG A 149 6.14 9.79 29.05
CA ARG A 149 7.48 9.98 29.62
C ARG A 149 8.52 9.06 28.98
N LEU A 150 8.20 7.78 28.78
CA LEU A 150 9.05 6.84 28.05
C LEU A 150 9.35 7.34 26.63
N ARG A 151 8.34 7.87 25.94
CA ARG A 151 8.49 8.41 24.58
C ARG A 151 9.37 9.67 24.53
N SER A 152 9.24 10.58 25.51
CA SER A 152 9.96 11.86 25.52
C SER A 152 11.38 11.77 26.10
N GLU A 153 11.58 11.02 27.18
CA GLU A 153 12.86 10.93 27.89
C GLU A 153 13.75 9.77 27.42
N PHE A 154 13.16 8.70 26.87
CA PHE A 154 13.85 7.44 26.53
C PHE A 154 13.52 6.95 25.11
N THR A 155 13.56 7.85 24.12
CA THR A 155 13.14 7.54 22.74
C THR A 155 13.94 6.42 22.07
N ALA A 156 15.25 6.33 22.35
CA ALA A 156 16.12 5.32 21.78
C ALA A 156 15.77 3.93 22.32
N GLU A 157 15.57 3.82 23.63
CA GLU A 157 15.20 2.59 24.33
C GLU A 157 13.77 2.18 23.98
N TYR A 158 12.85 3.14 23.88
CA TYR A 158 11.47 2.89 23.46
C TYR A 158 11.40 2.21 22.10
N THR A 159 12.17 2.71 21.13
CA THR A 159 12.22 2.17 19.77
C THR A 159 12.99 0.85 19.70
N LEU A 160 14.12 0.75 20.42
CA LEU A 160 14.98 -0.44 20.38
C LEU A 160 14.34 -1.65 21.07
N LEU A 161 13.65 -1.44 22.19
CA LEU A 161 13.02 -2.49 22.99
C LEU A 161 11.54 -2.70 22.67
N GLU A 162 11.01 -1.99 21.67
CA GLU A 162 9.60 -2.05 21.25
C GLU A 162 8.64 -1.92 22.44
N LEU A 163 8.92 -0.94 23.32
CA LEU A 163 8.19 -0.78 24.59
C LEU A 163 6.69 -0.50 24.37
N GLU A 164 6.27 -0.09 23.17
CA GLU A 164 4.86 -0.01 22.79
C GLU A 164 4.13 -1.35 22.97
N LYS A 165 4.81 -2.48 22.76
CA LYS A 165 4.19 -3.81 22.91
C LYS A 165 3.89 -4.15 24.37
N VAL A 166 4.66 -3.59 25.31
CA VAL A 166 4.42 -3.74 26.76
C VAL A 166 3.15 -3.02 27.17
N ALA A 167 2.73 -1.98 26.45
CA ALA A 167 1.46 -1.30 26.74
C ALA A 167 0.26 -2.23 26.60
N VAL A 168 0.28 -3.16 25.63
CA VAL A 168 -0.84 -4.06 25.34
C VAL A 168 -1.28 -4.86 26.57
N PRO A 169 -0.45 -5.71 27.21
CA PRO A 169 -0.88 -6.47 28.39
C PRO A 169 -1.26 -5.58 29.58
N CYS A 170 -0.69 -4.38 29.71
CA CYS A 170 -1.01 -3.46 30.81
C CYS A 170 -2.40 -2.83 30.67
N ILE A 171 -2.73 -2.32 29.47
CA ILE A 171 -3.93 -1.49 29.29
C ILE A 171 -5.11 -2.27 28.69
N LEU A 172 -4.85 -3.36 27.97
CA LEU A 172 -5.89 -4.16 27.34
C LEU A 172 -6.96 -4.67 28.33
N PRO A 173 -6.64 -5.08 29.57
CA PRO A 173 -7.66 -5.46 30.55
C PRO A 173 -8.61 -4.31 30.89
N GLN A 174 -8.08 -3.09 31.09
CA GLN A 174 -8.90 -1.91 31.40
C GLN A 174 -9.75 -1.49 30.19
N ILE A 175 -9.16 -1.52 29.00
CA ILE A 175 -9.86 -1.25 27.73
C ILE A 175 -11.00 -2.26 27.54
N LYS A 176 -10.78 -3.55 27.80
CA LYS A 176 -11.82 -4.57 27.74
C LYS A 176 -12.94 -4.34 28.75
N ASP A 177 -12.65 -3.92 29.98
CA ASP A 177 -13.71 -3.58 30.95
C ASP A 177 -14.53 -2.37 30.49
N LEU A 178 -13.86 -1.30 30.01
CA LEU A 178 -14.53 -0.11 29.50
C LEU A 178 -15.46 -0.47 28.33
N PHE A 179 -14.94 -1.18 27.34
CA PHE A 179 -15.69 -1.57 26.15
C PHE A 179 -16.72 -2.68 26.40
N SER A 180 -16.65 -3.41 27.52
CA SER A 180 -17.68 -4.41 27.88
C SER A 180 -19.04 -3.78 28.18
N LYS A 181 -19.05 -2.55 28.68
CA LYS A 181 -20.26 -1.77 29.00
C LYS A 181 -20.74 -0.92 27.81
N TRP A 182 -19.91 -0.82 26.77
CA TRP A 182 -20.17 0.02 25.62
C TRP A 182 -21.18 -0.61 24.67
N GLN A 183 -22.14 0.20 24.23
CA GLN A 183 -23.11 -0.18 23.20
C GLN A 183 -22.85 0.62 21.93
N PRO A 184 -22.13 0.07 20.95
CA PRO A 184 -21.64 0.84 19.81
C PRO A 184 -22.74 1.37 18.90
N LEU A 185 -23.95 0.78 18.89
CA LEU A 185 -25.07 1.24 18.05
C LEU A 185 -25.91 2.34 18.69
N GLN A 186 -25.69 2.66 19.96
CA GLN A 186 -26.38 3.77 20.62
C GLN A 186 -25.71 5.09 20.24
N ARG A 187 -26.48 6.02 19.64
CA ARG A 187 -25.95 7.23 19.01
C ARG A 187 -25.18 8.14 19.99
N ASP A 188 -25.59 8.19 21.24
CA ASP A 188 -24.95 8.93 22.33
C ASP A 188 -23.63 8.30 22.80
N GLN A 189 -23.46 6.99 22.59
CA GLN A 189 -22.29 6.23 23.06
C GLN A 189 -21.20 6.07 21.99
N VAL A 190 -21.48 6.36 20.71
CA VAL A 190 -20.55 6.06 19.59
C VAL A 190 -19.18 6.71 19.79
N ALA A 191 -19.14 7.97 20.22
CA ALA A 191 -17.91 8.77 20.30
C ALA A 191 -17.25 8.77 21.69
N VAL A 192 -17.88 8.18 22.71
CA VAL A 192 -17.48 8.31 24.13
C VAL A 192 -16.04 7.85 24.40
N HIS A 193 -15.56 6.85 23.66
CA HIS A 193 -14.21 6.29 23.82
C HIS A 193 -13.28 6.65 22.66
N LEU A 194 -13.68 7.55 21.77
CA LEU A 194 -12.89 7.92 20.59
C LEU A 194 -11.62 8.68 21.00
N ASP A 195 -11.77 9.73 21.81
CA ASP A 195 -10.64 10.56 22.29
C ASP A 195 -9.59 9.71 23.01
N LEU A 196 -10.03 8.76 23.84
CA LEU A 196 -9.16 7.81 24.52
C LEU A 196 -8.34 6.98 23.53
N MET A 197 -8.96 6.48 22.47
CA MET A 197 -8.28 5.66 21.46
C MET A 197 -7.38 6.51 20.55
N GLU A 198 -7.74 7.76 20.27
CA GLU A 198 -6.87 8.70 19.55
C GLU A 198 -5.62 9.07 20.37
N GLU A 199 -5.76 9.30 21.68
CA GLU A 199 -4.62 9.49 22.58
C GLU A 199 -3.70 8.26 22.58
N TRP A 200 -4.26 7.06 22.68
CA TRP A 200 -3.46 5.83 22.63
C TRP A 200 -2.83 5.58 21.27
N LYS A 201 -3.49 5.96 20.18
CA LYS A 201 -2.90 5.95 18.85
C LYS A 201 -1.69 6.86 18.78
N GLU A 202 -1.80 8.09 19.28
CA GLU A 202 -0.66 9.01 19.33
C GLU A 202 0.48 8.43 20.16
N ILE A 203 0.19 7.88 21.34
CA ILE A 203 1.21 7.35 22.26
C ILE A 203 1.95 6.14 21.68
N LEU A 204 1.24 5.24 20.98
CA LEU A 204 1.77 3.93 20.56
C LEU A 204 2.21 3.86 19.09
N GLU A 205 1.76 4.78 18.23
CA GLU A 205 2.26 4.83 16.86
C GLU A 205 3.59 5.61 16.82
N PRO A 206 4.69 5.01 16.33
CA PRO A 206 5.93 5.74 16.13
C PRO A 206 5.76 6.81 15.04
N PRO A 207 6.49 7.94 15.12
CA PRO A 207 6.42 8.98 14.09
C PRO A 207 6.73 8.39 12.71
N ALA A 208 5.97 8.82 11.71
CA ALA A 208 5.84 8.22 10.37
C ALA A 208 7.15 7.89 9.62
N GLN A 209 8.29 8.45 10.03
CA GLN A 209 9.61 8.16 9.47
C GLN A 209 10.16 6.76 9.82
N ALA A 210 9.72 6.13 10.92
CA ALA A 210 10.12 4.76 11.27
C ALA A 210 9.34 3.68 10.50
N ASN A 211 8.14 4.01 10.00
CA ASN A 211 7.18 3.05 9.45
C ASN A 211 7.43 2.62 7.99
N SER A 212 8.36 3.27 7.28
CA SER A 212 8.51 3.03 5.83
C SER A 212 9.47 1.88 5.47
N LEU A 213 10.37 1.47 6.37
CA LEU A 213 11.39 0.44 6.05
C LEU A 213 10.98 -0.98 6.44
N PHE A 214 10.12 -1.18 7.44
CA PHE A 214 9.75 -2.51 7.94
C PHE A 214 8.35 -3.00 7.54
N ARG A 215 7.45 -2.13 7.06
CA ARG A 215 6.07 -2.54 6.71
C ARG A 215 5.91 -3.07 5.29
N ALA A 216 6.89 -2.88 4.41
CA ALA A 216 6.80 -3.25 3.00
C ALA A 216 6.70 -4.77 2.73
N ASN A 217 7.04 -5.62 3.71
CA ASN A 217 7.07 -7.08 3.53
C ASN A 217 5.92 -7.86 4.22
N THR A 218 4.94 -7.19 4.85
CA THR A 218 3.89 -7.90 5.61
C THR A 218 2.55 -8.06 4.87
N SER A 219 2.41 -7.56 3.64
CA SER A 219 1.15 -7.62 2.88
C SER A 219 1.03 -8.76 1.86
N ARG A 220 1.99 -9.70 1.82
CA ARG A 220 1.92 -10.89 0.94
C ARG A 220 2.16 -12.19 1.70
N GLY A 221 1.16 -12.63 2.46
CA GLY A 221 1.19 -13.95 3.09
C GLY A 221 -0.20 -14.35 3.56
N GLY A 222 -0.82 -15.29 2.85
CA GLY A 222 -2.15 -15.81 3.16
C GLY A 222 -2.19 -16.59 4.47
N GLY A 223 -3.36 -16.53 5.13
CA GLY A 223 -3.89 -17.53 6.05
C GLY A 223 -2.91 -18.22 7.00
N GLY A 224 -2.51 -17.55 8.08
CA GLY A 224 -1.80 -18.19 9.18
C GLY A 224 -1.40 -17.20 10.27
N LEU A 225 -2.00 -17.34 11.45
CA LEU A 225 -1.63 -16.76 12.75
C LEU A 225 -1.26 -15.26 12.74
N VAL A 226 -2.26 -14.42 12.97
CA VAL A 226 -2.20 -12.94 13.11
C VAL A 226 -1.47 -12.50 14.40
N ASP A 227 -0.92 -13.42 15.19
CA ASP A 227 -0.61 -13.14 16.60
C ASP A 227 0.69 -12.35 16.84
N ASP A 228 1.73 -12.50 16.02
CA ASP A 228 3.09 -12.04 16.40
C ASP A 228 3.60 -10.76 15.70
N LYS A 229 2.81 -10.16 14.79
CA LYS A 229 3.28 -9.04 13.94
C LYS A 229 2.36 -7.81 13.92
N LEU A 230 1.33 -7.78 14.77
CA LEU A 230 0.49 -6.59 14.87
C LEU A 230 1.22 -5.50 15.67
N ALA A 231 1.08 -4.25 15.23
CA ALA A 231 1.47 -3.11 16.05
C ALA A 231 0.68 -3.08 17.36
N ALA A 232 1.22 -2.44 18.40
CA ALA A 232 0.57 -2.37 19.70
C ALA A 232 -0.84 -1.78 19.63
N PHE A 233 -1.00 -0.64 18.93
CA PHE A 233 -2.32 -0.02 18.70
C PHE A 233 -3.29 -0.94 17.93
N ASP A 234 -2.80 -1.58 16.88
CA ASP A 234 -3.57 -2.55 16.08
C ASP A 234 -4.11 -3.68 16.96
N ARG A 235 -3.32 -4.16 17.91
CA ARG A 235 -3.70 -5.22 18.84
C ARG A 235 -4.77 -4.76 19.82
N LEU A 236 -4.65 -3.54 20.35
CA LEU A 236 -5.64 -2.95 21.26
C LEU A 236 -7.00 -2.77 20.57
N MET A 237 -6.99 -2.25 19.34
CA MET A 237 -8.20 -2.14 18.54
C MET A 237 -8.81 -3.52 18.23
N TRP A 238 -7.98 -4.52 17.91
CA TRP A 238 -8.45 -5.86 17.56
C TRP A 238 -9.00 -6.64 18.75
N ASP A 239 -8.38 -6.55 19.92
CA ASP A 239 -8.78 -7.33 21.10
C ASP A 239 -9.75 -6.58 22.03
N GLY A 240 -9.76 -5.25 21.99
CA GLY A 240 -10.61 -4.40 22.82
C GLY A 240 -11.87 -3.92 22.10
N TRP A 241 -11.69 -3.25 20.96
CA TRP A 241 -12.80 -2.60 20.23
C TRP A 241 -13.58 -3.56 19.33
N MET A 242 -12.90 -4.48 18.62
CA MET A 242 -13.55 -5.36 17.65
C MET A 242 -14.59 -6.33 18.25
N PRO A 243 -14.39 -6.94 19.44
CA PRO A 243 -15.36 -7.88 20.00
C PRO A 243 -16.77 -7.30 20.26
N PRO A 244 -16.95 -6.17 20.98
CA PRO A 244 -18.28 -5.60 21.22
C PRO A 244 -18.95 -5.14 19.91
N VAL A 245 -18.16 -4.59 18.97
CA VAL A 245 -18.69 -4.17 17.67
C VAL A 245 -19.13 -5.36 16.83
N ARG A 246 -18.37 -6.45 16.82
CA ARG A 246 -18.79 -7.70 16.16
C ARG A 246 -20.10 -8.22 16.76
N GLN A 247 -20.24 -8.20 18.09
CA GLN A 247 -21.47 -8.60 18.75
C GLN A 247 -22.66 -7.71 18.39
N ALA A 248 -22.43 -6.41 18.26
CA ALA A 248 -23.46 -5.47 17.85
C ALA A 248 -23.87 -5.66 16.38
N ILE A 249 -22.92 -5.87 15.47
CA ILE A 249 -23.18 -6.15 14.04
C ILE A 249 -23.99 -7.45 13.86
N LEU A 250 -23.77 -8.45 14.70
CA LEU A 250 -24.57 -9.69 14.68
C LEU A 250 -26.04 -9.46 15.03
N LYS A 251 -26.34 -8.46 15.88
CA LYS A 251 -27.70 -8.08 16.27
C LYS A 251 -28.34 -7.02 15.37
N TRP A 252 -27.49 -6.25 14.67
CA TRP A 252 -27.89 -5.19 13.77
C TRP A 252 -28.63 -5.73 12.53
N ASP A 253 -29.74 -5.05 12.16
CA ASP A 253 -30.41 -5.20 10.87
C ASP A 253 -30.06 -3.99 9.96
N PRO A 254 -29.41 -4.22 8.81
CA PRO A 254 -29.15 -3.18 7.82
C PRO A 254 -30.39 -2.42 7.32
N ARG A 255 -31.58 -3.01 7.37
CA ARG A 255 -32.82 -2.37 6.89
C ARG A 255 -33.34 -1.32 7.86
N ASP A 256 -33.37 -1.65 9.15
CA ASP A 256 -34.06 -0.85 10.17
C ASP A 256 -33.11 0.13 10.86
N ASP A 257 -31.88 -0.31 11.16
CA ASP A 257 -30.89 0.45 11.95
C ASP A 257 -29.67 0.90 11.12
N MET A 258 -29.85 1.18 9.82
CA MET A 258 -28.77 1.63 8.94
C MET A 258 -28.04 2.86 9.50
N GLU A 259 -28.78 3.90 9.89
CA GLU A 259 -28.23 5.20 10.29
C GLU A 259 -27.30 5.07 11.51
N ASN A 260 -27.66 4.20 12.47
CA ASN A 260 -26.87 3.97 13.66
C ASN A 260 -25.50 3.36 13.31
N MET A 261 -25.47 2.37 12.41
CA MET A 261 -24.20 1.79 11.96
C MET A 261 -23.40 2.76 11.10
N MET A 262 -24.05 3.55 10.24
CA MET A 262 -23.36 4.56 9.43
C MET A 262 -22.57 5.54 10.30
N VAL A 263 -23.16 6.03 11.40
CA VAL A 263 -22.47 6.91 12.35
C VAL A 263 -21.26 6.21 12.98
N VAL A 264 -21.37 4.93 13.34
CA VAL A 264 -20.23 4.15 13.87
C VAL A 264 -19.10 4.09 12.85
N VAL A 265 -19.43 3.80 11.59
CA VAL A 265 -18.42 3.69 10.54
C VAL A 265 -17.78 5.04 10.25
N GLU A 266 -18.56 6.10 10.07
CA GLU A 266 -18.02 7.45 9.82
C GLU A 266 -17.11 7.94 10.95
N THR A 267 -17.44 7.60 12.20
CA THR A 267 -16.67 8.00 13.39
C THR A 267 -15.39 7.19 13.57
N TRP A 268 -15.47 5.86 13.43
CA TRP A 268 -14.35 4.97 13.79
C TRP A 268 -13.47 4.57 12.61
N LEU A 269 -13.97 4.64 11.38
CA LEU A 269 -13.19 4.30 10.19
C LEU A 269 -11.90 5.15 10.10
N PRO A 270 -11.89 6.49 10.32
CA PRO A 270 -10.67 7.30 10.25
C PRO A 270 -9.56 6.91 11.25
N VAL A 271 -9.93 6.44 12.45
CA VAL A 271 -8.98 6.05 13.50
C VAL A 271 -8.40 4.66 13.25
N MET A 272 -9.18 3.78 12.63
CA MET A 272 -8.86 2.37 12.44
C MET A 272 -7.65 2.10 11.51
N PRO A 273 -6.83 1.07 11.78
CA PRO A 273 -5.78 0.62 10.87
C PRO A 273 -6.33 0.13 9.52
N PRO A 274 -5.67 0.38 8.37
CA PRO A 274 -6.21 0.03 7.04
C PRO A 274 -6.62 -1.43 6.87
N TRP A 275 -5.77 -2.37 7.32
CA TRP A 275 -6.07 -3.80 7.23
C TRP A 275 -7.31 -4.21 8.04
N MET A 276 -7.56 -3.52 9.16
CA MET A 276 -8.71 -3.76 10.00
C MET A 276 -9.97 -3.20 9.36
N ARG A 277 -9.88 -2.04 8.69
CA ARG A 277 -10.99 -1.47 7.90
C ARG A 277 -11.45 -2.45 6.83
N ASP A 278 -10.51 -3.04 6.10
CA ASP A 278 -10.83 -4.01 5.05
C ASP A 278 -11.50 -5.25 5.62
N LYS A 279 -10.96 -5.84 6.69
CA LYS A 279 -11.60 -6.98 7.36
C LYS A 279 -12.97 -6.64 7.93
N PHE A 280 -13.14 -5.46 8.50
CA PHE A 280 -14.40 -5.00 9.05
C PHE A 280 -15.48 -4.90 7.96
N ILE A 281 -15.15 -4.30 6.82
CA ILE A 281 -16.07 -4.16 5.70
C ILE A 281 -16.36 -5.53 5.06
N GLU A 282 -15.32 -6.30 4.74
CA GLU A 282 -15.44 -7.55 3.97
C GLU A 282 -16.01 -8.71 4.77
N GLN A 283 -15.66 -8.82 6.05
CA GLN A 283 -16.02 -9.98 6.87
C GLN A 283 -17.20 -9.71 7.79
N LEU A 284 -17.52 -8.45 8.10
CA LEU A 284 -18.64 -8.12 8.98
C LEU A 284 -19.79 -7.43 8.26
N LEU A 285 -19.55 -6.28 7.61
CA LEU A 285 -20.63 -5.51 7.00
C LEU A 285 -21.21 -6.18 5.75
N VAL A 286 -20.36 -6.50 4.77
CA VAL A 286 -20.80 -7.07 3.48
C VAL A 286 -21.59 -8.37 3.66
N PRO A 287 -21.16 -9.34 4.49
CA PRO A 287 -21.92 -10.57 4.69
C PRO A 287 -23.31 -10.32 5.29
N ARG A 288 -23.43 -9.43 6.28
CA ARG A 288 -24.73 -9.08 6.90
C ARG A 288 -25.67 -8.40 5.91
N ILE A 289 -25.15 -7.46 5.11
CA ILE A 289 -25.92 -6.81 4.04
C ILE A 289 -26.35 -7.85 3.01
N THR A 290 -25.45 -8.75 2.61
CA THR A 290 -25.75 -9.81 1.63
C THR A 290 -26.87 -10.71 2.11
N THR A 291 -26.79 -11.24 3.34
CA THR A 291 -27.85 -12.06 3.95
C THR A 291 -29.18 -11.31 3.99
N ARG A 292 -29.18 -10.03 4.40
CA ARG A 292 -30.43 -9.24 4.46
C ARG A 292 -31.05 -9.03 3.08
N VAL A 293 -30.23 -8.85 2.05
CA VAL A 293 -30.66 -8.76 0.64
C VAL A 293 -31.18 -10.10 0.11
N GLU A 294 -30.60 -11.22 0.55
CA GLU A 294 -31.08 -12.57 0.23
C GLU A 294 -32.43 -12.90 0.87
N GLU A 295 -32.73 -12.34 2.04
CA GLU A 295 -34.03 -12.47 2.72
C GLU A 295 -35.08 -11.48 2.20
N TRP A 296 -34.65 -10.33 1.66
CA TRP A 296 -35.55 -9.29 1.16
C TRP A 296 -36.41 -9.76 -0.02
N ASP A 297 -37.69 -9.40 -0.01
CA ASP A 297 -38.63 -9.66 -1.11
C ASP A 297 -39.27 -8.36 -1.60
N PRO A 298 -39.13 -7.99 -2.90
CA PRO A 298 -39.66 -6.76 -3.47
C PRO A 298 -41.19 -6.61 -3.39
N LEU A 299 -41.94 -7.69 -3.22
CA LEU A 299 -43.41 -7.64 -3.24
C LEU A 299 -44.05 -7.47 -1.85
N THR A 300 -43.32 -7.82 -0.79
CA THR A 300 -43.86 -7.89 0.57
C THR A 300 -43.23 -6.86 1.50
N ASP A 301 -42.02 -6.39 1.19
CA ASP A 301 -41.32 -5.44 2.05
C ASP A 301 -41.86 -4.00 1.88
N PRO A 302 -42.34 -3.33 2.95
CA PRO A 302 -42.81 -1.95 2.89
C PRO A 302 -41.70 -0.91 2.70
N LYS A 303 -40.44 -1.23 3.06
CA LYS A 303 -39.32 -0.29 2.96
C LYS A 303 -38.56 -0.54 1.66
N PRO A 304 -38.47 0.44 0.75
CA PRO A 304 -37.73 0.28 -0.49
C PRO A 304 -36.25 -0.03 -0.23
N ILE A 305 -35.74 -1.08 -0.86
CA ILE A 305 -34.36 -1.57 -0.65
C ILE A 305 -33.28 -0.51 -0.93
N HIS A 306 -33.52 0.38 -1.88
CA HIS A 306 -32.55 1.42 -2.25
C HIS A 306 -32.27 2.38 -1.09
N GLN A 307 -33.27 2.64 -0.22
CA GLN A 307 -33.13 3.61 0.87
C GLN A 307 -32.08 3.21 1.90
N TRP A 308 -31.96 1.92 2.18
CA TRP A 308 -31.03 1.42 3.18
C TRP A 308 -29.77 0.79 2.57
N LEU A 309 -29.78 0.40 1.29
CA LEU A 309 -28.64 -0.23 0.64
C LEU A 309 -27.72 0.77 -0.08
N VAL A 310 -28.28 1.75 -0.80
CA VAL A 310 -27.49 2.68 -1.63
C VAL A 310 -26.50 3.53 -0.81
N PRO A 311 -26.84 4.00 0.41
CA PRO A 311 -25.88 4.76 1.24
C PRO A 311 -24.59 3.99 1.53
N TRP A 312 -24.62 2.66 1.59
CA TRP A 312 -23.43 1.84 1.79
C TRP A 312 -22.44 1.88 0.62
N LYS A 313 -22.87 2.33 -0.57
CA LYS A 313 -21.98 2.44 -1.74
C LYS A 313 -20.81 3.38 -1.47
N GLU A 314 -21.03 4.48 -0.75
CA GLU A 314 -19.99 5.48 -0.43
C GLU A 314 -18.91 4.91 0.52
N VAL A 315 -19.30 3.99 1.41
CA VAL A 315 -18.41 3.42 2.44
C VAL A 315 -17.75 2.12 1.98
N VAL A 316 -18.54 1.22 1.37
CA VAL A 316 -18.13 -0.14 0.98
C VAL A 316 -17.48 -0.16 -0.40
N GLY A 317 -17.88 0.77 -1.28
CA GLY A 317 -17.37 0.88 -2.66
C GLY A 317 -17.70 -0.35 -3.51
N ASP A 318 -16.74 -0.76 -4.33
CA ASP A 318 -16.88 -1.86 -5.31
C ASP A 318 -17.18 -3.22 -4.65
N ARG A 319 -16.89 -3.38 -3.36
CA ARG A 319 -17.19 -4.60 -2.60
C ARG A 319 -18.69 -4.88 -2.50
N LEU A 320 -19.55 -3.89 -2.76
CA LEU A 320 -21.00 -4.04 -2.78
C LEU A 320 -21.55 -4.56 -4.13
N LEU A 321 -20.75 -4.55 -5.21
CA LEU A 321 -21.19 -4.97 -6.54
C LEU A 321 -21.82 -6.38 -6.61
N PRO A 322 -21.29 -7.41 -5.91
CA PRO A 322 -21.88 -8.74 -5.92
C PRO A 322 -23.32 -8.76 -5.39
N VAL A 323 -23.66 -7.88 -4.45
CA VAL A 323 -24.98 -7.79 -3.80
C VAL A 323 -26.04 -7.26 -4.77
N PHE A 324 -25.66 -6.50 -5.81
CA PHE A 324 -26.61 -5.98 -6.79
C PHE A 324 -27.12 -7.04 -7.78
N ALA A 325 -26.40 -8.15 -7.98
CA ALA A 325 -26.85 -9.21 -8.89
C ALA A 325 -28.13 -9.93 -8.38
N PRO A 326 -28.19 -10.42 -7.12
CA PRO A 326 -29.42 -10.99 -6.55
C PRO A 326 -30.61 -10.04 -6.60
N ILE A 327 -30.40 -8.75 -6.35
CA ILE A 327 -31.47 -7.74 -6.38
C ILE A 327 -32.06 -7.62 -7.78
N ARG A 328 -31.21 -7.52 -8.81
CA ARG A 328 -31.66 -7.50 -10.21
C ARG A 328 -32.48 -8.75 -10.55
N GLN A 329 -32.04 -9.93 -10.12
CA GLN A 329 -32.78 -11.17 -10.38
C GLN A 329 -34.15 -11.19 -9.69
N LYS A 330 -34.24 -10.74 -8.44
CA LYS A 330 -35.51 -10.65 -7.70
C LYS A 330 -36.46 -9.62 -8.30
N LEU A 331 -35.96 -8.45 -8.69
CA LEU A 331 -36.73 -7.43 -9.40
C LEU A 331 -37.25 -7.95 -10.75
N ALA A 332 -36.39 -8.60 -11.56
CA ALA A 332 -36.82 -9.23 -12.81
C ALA A 332 -37.93 -10.27 -12.60
N LYS A 333 -37.81 -11.09 -11.54
CA LYS A 333 -38.83 -12.08 -11.18
C LYS A 333 -40.15 -11.43 -10.78
N ALA A 334 -40.12 -10.37 -9.97
CA ALA A 334 -41.31 -9.61 -9.57
C ALA A 334 -42.02 -8.97 -10.78
N LEU A 335 -41.23 -8.43 -11.73
CA LEU A 335 -41.74 -7.80 -12.94
C LEU A 335 -42.42 -8.77 -13.92
N LYS A 336 -42.28 -10.10 -13.76
CA LYS A 336 -43.00 -11.06 -14.62
C LYS A 336 -44.52 -10.90 -14.55
N LYS A 337 -45.05 -10.62 -13.35
CA LYS A 337 -46.49 -10.40 -13.09
C LYS A 337 -46.91 -8.93 -13.16
N TRP A 338 -45.95 -8.02 -13.36
CA TRP A 338 -46.22 -6.59 -13.47
C TRP A 338 -46.97 -6.23 -14.76
N THR A 339 -47.73 -5.15 -14.71
CA THR A 339 -48.54 -4.62 -15.81
C THR A 339 -48.07 -3.22 -16.18
N SER A 340 -48.11 -2.87 -17.47
CA SER A 340 -47.54 -1.61 -17.99
C SER A 340 -48.10 -0.34 -17.36
N THR A 341 -49.34 -0.38 -16.87
CA THR A 341 -50.04 0.77 -16.28
C THR A 341 -49.75 0.99 -14.80
N ASP A 342 -49.03 0.08 -14.15
CA ASP A 342 -48.66 0.18 -12.75
C ASP A 342 -47.37 1.01 -12.57
N ASN A 343 -47.52 2.18 -11.92
CA ASN A 343 -46.42 3.13 -11.69
C ASN A 343 -45.42 2.69 -10.61
N SER A 344 -45.72 1.63 -9.85
CA SER A 344 -44.87 1.16 -8.75
C SER A 344 -43.46 0.77 -9.22
N ALA A 345 -43.36 0.12 -10.38
CA ALA A 345 -42.08 -0.33 -10.95
C ALA A 345 -41.18 0.85 -11.33
N LEU A 346 -41.75 1.96 -11.81
CA LEU A 346 -40.99 3.15 -12.15
C LEU A 346 -40.36 3.76 -10.89
N LEU A 347 -41.14 3.88 -9.81
CA LEU A 347 -40.66 4.40 -8.53
C LEU A 347 -39.59 3.51 -7.90
N ILE A 348 -39.71 2.18 -8.04
CA ILE A 348 -38.74 1.24 -7.49
C ILE A 348 -37.43 1.27 -8.28
N LEU A 349 -37.47 1.43 -9.61
CA LEU A 349 -36.29 1.38 -10.49
C LEU A 349 -35.57 2.72 -10.66
N SER A 350 -36.27 3.83 -10.47
CA SER A 350 -35.73 5.20 -10.57
C SER A 350 -34.40 5.39 -9.81
N PRO A 351 -34.31 5.03 -8.51
CA PRO A 351 -33.08 5.23 -7.73
C PRO A 351 -31.90 4.37 -8.19
N TRP A 352 -32.15 3.32 -8.98
CA TRP A 352 -31.10 2.41 -9.46
C TRP A 352 -30.39 2.94 -10.70
N ARG A 353 -30.87 4.04 -11.29
CA ARG A 353 -30.26 4.67 -12.47
C ARG A 353 -28.81 5.05 -12.23
N ASP A 354 -28.50 5.67 -11.09
CA ASP A 354 -27.15 6.15 -10.75
C ASP A 354 -26.30 5.08 -10.04
N VAL A 355 -26.94 3.96 -9.67
CA VAL A 355 -26.30 2.84 -8.98
C VAL A 355 -25.78 1.82 -9.98
N TRP A 356 -26.57 1.46 -10.99
CA TRP A 356 -26.18 0.50 -12.02
C TRP A 356 -25.44 1.17 -13.17
N THR A 357 -24.62 0.39 -13.89
CA THR A 357 -24.01 0.89 -15.12
C THR A 357 -25.10 1.14 -16.17
N PRO A 358 -24.96 2.18 -17.04
CA PRO A 358 -25.95 2.48 -18.07
C PRO A 358 -26.25 1.28 -18.98
N ALA A 359 -25.24 0.49 -19.31
CA ALA A 359 -25.39 -0.75 -20.10
C ALA A 359 -26.25 -1.81 -19.39
N THR A 360 -26.04 -1.98 -18.08
CA THR A 360 -26.84 -2.90 -17.26
C THR A 360 -28.29 -2.45 -17.19
N MET A 361 -28.52 -1.16 -16.92
CA MET A 361 -29.87 -0.59 -16.84
C MET A 361 -30.61 -0.74 -18.17
N SER A 362 -29.97 -0.36 -19.28
CA SER A 362 -30.57 -0.49 -20.62
C SER A 362 -30.93 -1.95 -20.93
N THR A 363 -30.03 -2.90 -20.66
CA THR A 363 -30.29 -4.32 -20.88
C THR A 363 -31.46 -4.80 -20.02
N PHE A 364 -31.48 -4.45 -18.73
CA PHE A 364 -32.54 -4.85 -17.81
C PHE A 364 -33.91 -4.36 -18.26
N VAL A 365 -34.00 -3.09 -18.66
CA VAL A 365 -35.23 -2.44 -19.10
C VAL A 365 -35.71 -3.00 -20.44
N GLN A 366 -34.79 -3.24 -21.39
CA GLN A 366 -35.11 -3.89 -22.67
C GLN A 366 -35.68 -5.31 -22.50
N HIS A 367 -35.22 -6.08 -21.53
CA HIS A 367 -35.68 -7.46 -21.32
C HIS A 367 -36.97 -7.55 -20.49
N ASN A 368 -37.14 -6.68 -19.50
CA ASN A 368 -38.23 -6.84 -18.51
C ASN A 368 -39.38 -5.83 -18.66
N ILE A 369 -39.10 -4.60 -19.13
CA ILE A 369 -40.08 -3.51 -19.17
C ILE A 369 -40.60 -3.30 -20.60
N VAL A 370 -39.71 -3.14 -21.58
CA VAL A 370 -40.08 -2.84 -22.98
C VAL A 370 -41.09 -3.84 -23.57
N PRO A 371 -40.95 -5.18 -23.37
CA PRO A 371 -41.92 -6.14 -23.90
C PRO A 371 -43.32 -5.98 -23.28
N LYS A 372 -43.41 -5.53 -22.02
CA LYS A 372 -44.69 -5.30 -21.34
C LYS A 372 -45.34 -3.99 -21.79
N LEU A 373 -44.54 -2.94 -22.01
CA LEU A 373 -45.01 -1.69 -22.61
C LEU A 373 -45.53 -1.95 -24.04
N ARG A 374 -44.80 -2.74 -24.82
CA ARG A 374 -45.20 -3.21 -26.14
C ARG A 374 -46.56 -3.89 -26.13
N GLU A 375 -46.73 -4.88 -25.25
CA GLU A 375 -48.00 -5.61 -25.12
C GLU A 375 -49.14 -4.67 -24.71
N GLY A 376 -48.89 -3.76 -23.76
CA GLY A 376 -49.86 -2.75 -23.35
C GLY A 376 -50.31 -1.85 -24.50
N LEU A 377 -49.39 -1.39 -25.35
CA LEU A 377 -49.73 -0.58 -26.53
C LEU A 377 -50.46 -1.38 -27.61
N LEU A 378 -50.14 -2.67 -27.79
CA LEU A 378 -50.84 -3.55 -28.72
C LEU A 378 -52.26 -3.90 -28.26
N GLN A 379 -52.49 -4.00 -26.95
CA GLN A 379 -53.82 -4.27 -26.37
C GLN A 379 -54.64 -3.00 -26.15
N MET A 380 -54.01 -1.82 -26.21
CA MET A 380 -54.68 -0.55 -25.98
C MET A 380 -55.85 -0.37 -26.95
N ASN A 381 -57.01 0.02 -26.41
CA ASN A 381 -58.14 0.41 -27.23
C ASN A 381 -57.99 1.89 -27.64
N LEU A 382 -58.04 2.15 -28.94
CA LEU A 382 -57.89 3.48 -29.53
C LEU A 382 -59.21 4.24 -29.64
N ASP A 383 -60.35 3.56 -29.42
CA ASP A 383 -61.69 4.16 -29.42
C ASP A 383 -61.83 5.16 -28.26
N PRO A 384 -62.03 6.46 -28.55
CA PRO A 384 -62.18 7.51 -27.54
C PRO A 384 -63.34 7.29 -26.57
N SER A 385 -64.40 6.62 -27.02
CA SER A 385 -65.58 6.35 -26.19
C SER A 385 -65.33 5.27 -25.14
N ARG A 386 -64.35 4.39 -25.38
CA ARG A 386 -64.02 3.24 -24.52
C ARG A 386 -62.75 3.44 -23.72
N ASN A 387 -61.83 4.29 -24.18
CA ASN A 387 -60.57 4.60 -23.50
C ASN A 387 -60.26 6.10 -23.56
N ALA A 388 -60.84 6.89 -22.66
CA ALA A 388 -60.63 8.33 -22.63
C ALA A 388 -59.25 8.74 -22.05
N LEU A 389 -58.66 7.89 -21.20
CA LEU A 389 -57.45 8.21 -20.43
C LEU A 389 -56.15 7.72 -21.10
N TYR A 390 -56.24 6.70 -21.97
CA TYR A 390 -55.08 6.10 -22.65
C TYR A 390 -53.91 5.84 -21.68
N LYS A 391 -54.19 5.10 -20.61
CA LYS A 391 -53.25 4.87 -19.50
C LYS A 391 -51.99 4.16 -19.98
N GLU A 392 -52.11 3.27 -20.98
CA GLU A 392 -51.01 2.52 -21.59
C GLU A 392 -50.04 3.44 -22.32
N PHE A 393 -50.55 4.41 -23.07
CA PHE A 393 -49.74 5.43 -23.72
C PHE A 393 -49.06 6.33 -22.69
N THR A 394 -49.82 6.83 -21.71
CA THR A 394 -49.29 7.71 -20.65
C THR A 394 -48.18 7.02 -19.86
N ALA A 395 -48.35 5.73 -19.56
CA ALA A 395 -47.33 4.93 -18.91
C ALA A 395 -46.06 4.81 -19.78
N CYS A 396 -46.17 4.54 -21.08
CA CYS A 396 -44.99 4.51 -21.95
C CYS A 396 -44.21 5.83 -21.95
N ILE A 397 -44.91 6.96 -21.88
CA ILE A 397 -44.29 8.28 -21.77
C ILE A 397 -43.65 8.52 -20.39
N SER A 398 -44.25 8.03 -19.30
CA SER A 398 -43.67 8.21 -17.95
C SER A 398 -42.34 7.47 -17.75
N TRP A 399 -42.09 6.41 -18.52
CA TRP A 399 -40.77 5.74 -18.54
C TRP A 399 -39.68 6.55 -19.27
N MET A 400 -40.06 7.53 -20.08
CA MET A 400 -39.15 8.44 -20.79
C MET A 400 -38.87 9.72 -20.01
N VAL A 401 -39.86 10.28 -19.31
CA VAL A 401 -39.81 11.61 -18.67
C VAL A 401 -40.46 11.52 -17.28
N PRO A 402 -39.88 12.11 -16.22
CA PRO A 402 -38.76 13.07 -16.19
C PRO A 402 -37.36 12.46 -16.01
N GLU A 403 -37.24 11.23 -15.54
CA GLU A 403 -35.95 10.68 -15.09
C GLU A 403 -35.19 9.88 -16.16
N GLY A 404 -35.80 9.60 -17.32
CA GLY A 404 -35.11 9.04 -18.49
C GLY A 404 -34.56 7.62 -18.32
N LEU A 405 -35.32 6.69 -17.73
CA LEU A 405 -34.91 5.27 -17.64
C LEU A 405 -34.90 4.58 -19.02
N ILE A 406 -35.73 5.04 -19.96
CA ILE A 406 -35.76 4.56 -21.35
C ILE A 406 -35.35 5.69 -22.28
N SER A 407 -34.44 5.41 -23.22
CA SER A 407 -34.07 6.39 -24.25
C SER A 407 -35.28 6.78 -25.11
N PRO A 408 -35.45 8.06 -25.47
CA PRO A 408 -36.49 8.50 -26.39
C PRO A 408 -36.51 7.72 -27.71
N ASP A 409 -35.35 7.28 -28.22
CA ASP A 409 -35.26 6.46 -29.45
C ASP A 409 -36.02 5.12 -29.32
N VAL A 410 -35.90 4.48 -28.16
CA VAL A 410 -36.54 3.17 -27.90
C VAL A 410 -38.05 3.34 -27.84
N ILE A 411 -38.54 4.39 -27.17
CA ILE A 411 -39.97 4.70 -27.12
C ILE A 411 -40.51 5.11 -28.49
N ALA A 412 -39.77 5.95 -29.24
CA ALA A 412 -40.15 6.33 -30.59
C ALA A 412 -40.29 5.10 -31.51
N ASN A 413 -39.30 4.20 -31.48
CA ASN A 413 -39.33 2.97 -32.25
C ASN A 413 -40.48 2.04 -31.82
N LEU A 414 -40.72 1.92 -30.51
CA LEU A 414 -41.84 1.13 -29.98
C LEU A 414 -43.19 1.65 -30.48
N LEU A 415 -43.39 2.97 -30.48
CA LEU A 415 -44.62 3.61 -30.96
C LEU A 415 -44.79 3.43 -32.47
N VAL A 416 -43.72 3.60 -33.25
CA VAL A 416 -43.74 3.40 -34.72
C VAL A 416 -44.13 1.96 -35.07
N GLU A 417 -43.65 0.99 -34.30
CA GLU A 417 -43.91 -0.42 -34.56
C GLU A 417 -45.30 -0.89 -34.11
N THR A 418 -45.79 -0.40 -32.95
CA THR A 418 -47.01 -0.95 -32.33
C THR A 418 -48.22 -0.01 -32.32
N PHE A 419 -48.00 1.27 -32.04
CA PHE A 419 -49.07 2.24 -31.86
C PHE A 419 -49.53 2.83 -33.21
N PHE A 420 -48.60 3.37 -34.00
CA PHE A 420 -48.93 4.13 -35.20
C PHE A 420 -49.67 3.34 -36.30
N PRO A 421 -49.37 2.06 -36.57
CA PRO A 421 -50.14 1.26 -37.53
C PRO A 421 -51.61 1.15 -37.13
N ARG A 422 -51.88 0.79 -35.87
CA ARG A 422 -53.24 0.65 -35.33
C ARG A 422 -53.96 1.99 -35.24
N TRP A 423 -53.24 3.05 -34.86
CA TRP A 423 -53.75 4.42 -34.83
C TRP A 423 -54.20 4.88 -36.22
N TYR A 424 -53.40 4.60 -37.25
CA TYR A 424 -53.72 4.93 -38.63
C TYR A 424 -54.90 4.11 -39.18
N GLU A 425 -54.95 2.80 -38.88
CA GLU A 425 -56.08 1.94 -39.23
C GLU A 425 -57.39 2.41 -38.58
N THR A 426 -57.35 2.77 -37.30
CA THR A 426 -58.51 3.30 -36.57
C THR A 426 -59.01 4.60 -37.18
N LEU A 427 -58.08 5.50 -37.55
CA LEU A 427 -58.41 6.74 -38.25
C LEU A 427 -59.07 6.46 -39.61
N CYS A 428 -58.52 5.54 -40.41
CA CYS A 428 -59.10 5.18 -41.70
C CYS A 428 -60.48 4.54 -41.55
N PHE A 429 -60.65 3.62 -40.59
CA PHE A 429 -61.93 2.99 -40.29
C PHE A 429 -62.99 4.02 -39.86
N TRP A 430 -62.62 4.97 -39.01
CA TRP A 430 -63.53 6.04 -38.59
C TRP A 430 -63.92 6.94 -39.77
N MET A 431 -62.96 7.27 -40.64
CA MET A 431 -63.19 8.05 -41.86
C MET A 431 -64.09 7.34 -42.89
N ASP A 432 -64.05 6.00 -42.94
CA ASP A 432 -64.87 5.17 -43.84
C ASP A 432 -66.29 4.91 -43.31
N SER A 433 -66.57 5.28 -42.04
CA SER A 433 -67.89 5.10 -41.44
C SER A 433 -68.94 6.02 -42.07
N PRO A 434 -70.14 5.52 -42.42
CA PRO A 434 -71.19 6.32 -43.08
C PRO A 434 -71.76 7.43 -42.17
N ALA A 435 -71.49 7.41 -40.86
CA ALA A 435 -71.95 8.38 -39.87
C ALA A 435 -70.83 9.30 -39.35
N VAL A 436 -69.73 9.49 -40.10
CA VAL A 436 -68.56 10.23 -39.60
C VAL A 436 -68.84 11.72 -39.36
N VAL A 437 -68.52 12.19 -38.17
CA VAL A 437 -68.50 13.61 -37.83
C VAL A 437 -67.06 14.12 -37.90
N LYS A 438 -66.71 14.81 -39.00
CA LYS A 438 -65.33 15.29 -39.24
C LYS A 438 -64.77 16.17 -38.11
N GLY A 439 -65.62 16.90 -37.40
CA GLY A 439 -65.22 17.73 -36.25
C GLY A 439 -64.71 16.92 -35.05
N GLU A 440 -65.29 15.73 -34.81
CA GLU A 440 -64.86 14.84 -33.73
C GLU A 440 -63.49 14.22 -34.05
N VAL A 441 -63.31 13.76 -35.30
CA VAL A 441 -62.02 13.24 -35.78
C VAL A 441 -60.93 14.32 -35.70
N GLN A 442 -61.23 15.56 -36.07
CA GLN A 442 -60.29 16.67 -35.96
C GLN A 442 -59.90 16.96 -34.49
N THR A 443 -60.85 16.86 -33.57
CA THR A 443 -60.61 17.06 -32.13
C THR A 443 -59.72 15.95 -31.58
N TRP A 444 -60.01 14.69 -31.94
CA TRP A 444 -59.20 13.53 -31.58
C TRP A 444 -57.75 13.63 -32.08
N LEU A 445 -57.54 14.05 -33.34
CA LEU A 445 -56.19 14.27 -33.90
C LEU A 445 -55.44 15.39 -33.16
N LYS A 446 -56.12 16.48 -32.80
CA LYS A 446 -55.53 17.58 -32.01
C LYS A 446 -55.13 17.10 -30.61
N GLU A 447 -55.99 16.32 -29.96
CA GLU A 447 -55.70 15.74 -28.64
C GLU A 447 -54.48 14.82 -28.68
N TRP A 448 -54.37 13.94 -29.68
CA TRP A 448 -53.18 13.10 -29.82
C TRP A 448 -51.92 13.93 -30.04
N ASN A 449 -51.95 14.94 -30.91
CA ASN A 449 -50.80 15.81 -31.14
C ASN A 449 -50.37 16.56 -29.86
N ALA A 450 -51.31 16.91 -28.98
CA ALA A 450 -51.02 17.53 -27.69
C ALA A 450 -50.47 16.55 -26.64
N ARG A 451 -50.81 15.26 -26.73
CA ARG A 451 -50.34 14.21 -25.80
C ARG A 451 -48.90 13.76 -26.07
N PHE A 452 -48.37 13.97 -27.27
CA PHE A 452 -46.98 13.64 -27.58
C PHE A 452 -46.01 14.69 -27.00
N PRO A 453 -45.01 14.27 -26.20
CA PRO A 453 -43.95 15.17 -25.76
C PRO A 453 -43.17 15.76 -26.95
N PRO A 454 -42.67 17.01 -26.84
CA PRO A 454 -41.91 17.66 -27.91
C PRO A 454 -40.70 16.86 -28.40
N LEU A 455 -40.05 16.10 -27.50
CA LEU A 455 -38.93 15.23 -27.84
C LEU A 455 -39.33 14.14 -28.83
N LEU A 456 -40.50 13.50 -28.64
CA LEU A 456 -40.99 12.48 -29.58
C LEU A 456 -41.44 13.11 -30.90
N LEU A 457 -42.07 14.29 -30.83
CA LEU A 457 -42.44 15.05 -32.03
C LEU A 457 -41.24 15.49 -32.86
N ALA A 458 -40.02 15.53 -32.30
CA ALA A 458 -38.81 15.87 -33.05
C ALA A 458 -38.33 14.71 -33.96
N PHE A 459 -38.66 13.46 -33.63
CA PHE A 459 -38.20 12.27 -34.36
C PHE A 459 -38.77 12.21 -35.79
N PRO A 460 -37.93 12.02 -36.83
CA PRO A 460 -38.40 11.97 -38.22
C PRO A 460 -39.45 10.90 -38.51
N SER A 461 -39.29 9.71 -37.92
CA SER A 461 -40.22 8.58 -38.08
C SER A 461 -41.61 8.90 -37.50
N VAL A 462 -41.66 9.49 -36.31
CA VAL A 462 -42.89 9.93 -35.64
C VAL A 462 -43.57 11.06 -36.42
N LYS A 463 -42.80 12.05 -36.89
CA LYS A 463 -43.32 13.15 -37.75
C LYS A 463 -43.96 12.59 -39.02
N GLU A 464 -43.31 11.63 -39.67
CA GLU A 464 -43.81 11.01 -40.88
C GLU A 464 -45.12 10.23 -40.63
N CYS A 465 -45.22 9.47 -39.53
CA CYS A 465 -46.47 8.82 -39.13
C CYS A 465 -47.63 9.83 -38.95
N LEU A 466 -47.38 10.91 -38.22
CA LEU A 466 -48.38 11.95 -37.97
C LEU A 466 -48.78 12.68 -39.26
N ARG A 467 -47.80 12.97 -40.15
CA ARG A 467 -48.05 13.56 -41.47
C ARG A 467 -48.93 12.66 -42.33
N ARG A 468 -48.69 11.35 -42.34
CA ARG A 468 -49.54 10.38 -43.07
C ARG A 468 -50.96 10.34 -42.52
N GLY A 469 -51.14 10.42 -41.20
CA GLY A 469 -52.47 10.53 -40.58
C GLY A 469 -53.21 11.80 -41.00
N LEU A 470 -52.53 12.95 -41.02
CA LEU A 470 -53.11 14.22 -41.48
C LEU A 470 -53.49 14.19 -42.96
N MET A 471 -52.69 13.54 -43.81
CA MET A 471 -53.03 13.34 -45.23
C MET A 471 -54.27 12.46 -45.40
N ALA A 472 -54.39 11.38 -44.62
CA ALA A 472 -55.57 10.51 -44.65
C ALA A 472 -56.84 11.27 -44.23
N PHE A 473 -56.77 12.14 -43.21
CA PHE A 473 -57.86 13.04 -42.84
C PHE A 473 -58.25 14.02 -43.97
N GLY A 474 -57.25 14.51 -44.73
CA GLY A 474 -57.44 15.32 -45.94
C GLY A 474 -57.97 14.55 -47.15
N GLY A 475 -58.24 13.25 -47.03
CA GLY A 475 -58.77 12.40 -48.10
C GLY A 475 -57.69 11.75 -49.00
N VAL A 476 -56.40 11.98 -48.71
CA VAL A 476 -55.28 11.41 -49.47
C VAL A 476 -54.69 10.24 -48.71
N ARG A 477 -54.86 9.02 -49.22
CA ARG A 477 -54.25 7.81 -48.65
C ARG A 477 -52.86 7.59 -49.28
N PRO A 478 -51.75 7.82 -48.55
CA PRO A 478 -50.43 7.56 -49.09
C PRO A 478 -50.24 6.06 -49.39
N HIS A 479 -49.83 5.73 -50.63
CA HIS A 479 -49.41 4.39 -51.02
C HIS A 479 -47.89 4.27 -50.89
N GLY A 480 -47.43 3.53 -49.89
CA GLY A 480 -46.01 3.27 -49.63
C GLY A 480 -45.82 2.47 -48.33
N PRO A 481 -44.68 1.77 -48.15
CA PRO A 481 -44.44 0.97 -46.95
C PRO A 481 -44.59 1.84 -45.69
N ALA A 482 -45.17 1.28 -44.63
CA ALA A 482 -45.24 1.93 -43.33
C ALA A 482 -43.83 2.39 -42.90
N PRO A 483 -43.69 3.54 -42.24
CA PRO A 483 -42.40 3.97 -41.73
C PRO A 483 -41.86 2.87 -40.81
N THR A 484 -40.72 2.29 -41.17
CA THR A 484 -40.04 1.29 -40.34
C THR A 484 -39.28 2.02 -39.24
N ALA A 485 -39.26 1.44 -38.04
CA ALA A 485 -38.39 1.91 -36.96
C ALA A 485 -36.95 1.96 -37.50
N SER A 486 -36.32 3.14 -37.47
CA SER A 486 -34.92 3.23 -37.87
C SER A 486 -34.10 2.55 -36.78
N ASN A 487 -33.45 1.43 -37.10
CA ASN A 487 -32.27 1.02 -36.37
C ASN A 487 -31.27 2.18 -36.50
N GLY A 488 -31.09 2.92 -35.41
CA GLY A 488 -30.07 3.95 -35.30
C GLY A 488 -28.69 3.30 -35.33
N THR A 489 -28.23 2.92 -36.51
CA THR A 489 -26.80 2.95 -36.84
C THR A 489 -26.61 4.21 -37.67
N PRO A 490 -25.81 5.20 -37.24
CA PRO A 490 -25.40 6.24 -38.16
C PRO A 490 -24.68 5.53 -39.31
N SER A 491 -25.22 5.65 -40.51
CA SER A 491 -24.54 5.24 -41.74
C SER A 491 -23.30 6.11 -41.88
N LEU A 492 -22.18 5.66 -41.32
CA LEU A 492 -20.88 6.06 -41.83
C LEU A 492 -20.81 5.53 -43.27
N ALA A 493 -20.41 6.41 -44.18
CA ALA A 493 -20.00 6.04 -45.52
C ALA A 493 -19.09 4.80 -45.48
N PRO A 494 -19.15 3.90 -46.49
CA PRO A 494 -18.28 2.74 -46.53
C PRO A 494 -16.82 3.23 -46.56
N ALA A 495 -16.11 3.00 -45.46
CA ALA A 495 -14.68 3.24 -45.41
C ALA A 495 -13.98 2.31 -46.43
N PRO A 496 -12.88 2.76 -47.06
CA PRO A 496 -12.09 1.90 -47.94
C PRO A 496 -11.59 0.66 -47.15
N PRO A 497 -11.44 -0.51 -47.82
CA PRO A 497 -11.06 -1.74 -47.15
C PRO A 497 -9.70 -1.60 -46.45
N PRO A 498 -9.53 -2.16 -45.24
CA PRO A 498 -8.27 -2.09 -44.51
C PRO A 498 -7.18 -2.89 -45.23
N PRO A 499 -5.90 -2.47 -45.13
CA PRO A 499 -4.79 -3.29 -45.62
C PRO A 499 -4.71 -4.63 -44.86
N PRO A 500 -4.16 -5.68 -45.48
CA PRO A 500 -4.10 -7.01 -44.89
C PRO A 500 -3.30 -7.01 -43.57
N PRO A 501 -3.70 -7.85 -42.59
CA PRO A 501 -3.04 -7.90 -41.29
C PRO A 501 -1.60 -8.45 -41.41
N PRO A 502 -0.65 -7.96 -40.59
CA PRO A 502 0.62 -8.65 -40.41
C PRO A 502 0.38 -10.04 -39.80
N PRO A 503 1.25 -11.03 -40.08
CA PRO A 503 1.03 -12.41 -39.66
C PRO A 503 0.89 -12.50 -38.13
N SER A 504 -0.21 -13.13 -37.72
CA SER A 504 -0.54 -13.48 -36.34
C SER A 504 0.56 -14.32 -35.70
N ARG A 505 1.31 -13.72 -34.76
CA ARG A 505 2.01 -14.48 -33.72
C ARG A 505 0.98 -15.00 -32.73
N GLY A 506 0.39 -16.15 -33.05
CA GLY A 506 -0.16 -17.04 -32.03
C GLY A 506 1.00 -17.80 -31.41
N ALA A 507 1.33 -17.49 -30.16
CA ALA A 507 2.01 -18.41 -29.27
C ALA A 507 1.42 -18.19 -27.86
N PRO A 508 1.09 -19.27 -27.12
CA PRO A 508 0.71 -19.13 -25.73
C PRO A 508 1.90 -18.53 -24.96
N GLU A 509 1.61 -17.68 -23.98
CA GLU A 509 2.62 -17.16 -23.05
C GLU A 509 3.22 -18.31 -22.25
N THR A 510 4.28 -18.92 -22.78
CA THR A 510 5.12 -19.85 -22.03
C THR A 510 5.91 -19.01 -21.04
N GLN A 511 5.60 -19.15 -19.75
CA GLN A 511 6.45 -18.61 -18.68
C GLN A 511 7.85 -19.22 -18.85
N LEU A 512 8.81 -18.39 -19.25
CA LEU A 512 10.22 -18.79 -19.36
C LEU A 512 10.71 -19.23 -17.98
N SER A 513 11.17 -20.47 -17.88
CA SER A 513 11.78 -20.98 -16.66
C SER A 513 13.11 -20.26 -16.41
N VAL A 514 13.48 -20.08 -15.15
CA VAL A 514 14.77 -19.47 -14.75
C VAL A 514 15.96 -20.18 -15.42
N LYS A 515 15.83 -21.49 -15.68
CA LYS A 515 16.81 -22.29 -16.41
C LYS A 515 16.98 -21.83 -17.86
N ASP A 516 15.90 -21.51 -18.56
CA ASP A 516 15.92 -21.09 -19.97
C ASP A 516 16.58 -19.71 -20.13
N VAL A 517 16.37 -18.82 -19.15
CA VAL A 517 17.00 -17.49 -19.11
C VAL A 517 18.51 -17.60 -18.88
N LEU A 518 18.95 -18.55 -18.03
CA LEU A 518 20.36 -18.80 -17.75
C LEU A 518 21.07 -19.42 -18.96
N GLU A 519 20.44 -20.37 -19.64
CA GLU A 519 20.99 -20.97 -20.87
C GLU A 519 21.09 -19.94 -22.01
N MET A 520 20.08 -19.06 -22.14
CA MET A 520 20.11 -17.97 -23.12
C MET A 520 21.21 -16.92 -22.82
N MET A 521 21.47 -16.62 -21.54
CA MET A 521 22.58 -15.74 -21.15
C MET A 521 23.96 -16.40 -21.34
N ALA A 522 24.09 -17.69 -21.01
CA ALA A 522 25.33 -18.43 -21.21
C ALA A 522 25.71 -18.52 -22.71
N GLY A 523 24.72 -18.73 -23.59
CA GLY A 523 24.92 -18.71 -25.05
C GLY A 523 25.37 -17.34 -25.59
N ARG A 524 24.87 -16.24 -25.03
CA ARG A 524 25.31 -14.88 -25.41
C ARG A 524 26.75 -14.56 -25.01
N GLN A 525 27.29 -15.27 -24.01
CA GLN A 525 28.66 -15.08 -23.53
C GLN A 525 29.61 -16.19 -24.00
N ASN A 526 29.20 -17.07 -24.93
CA ASN A 526 29.96 -18.24 -25.40
C ASN A 526 30.44 -19.16 -24.27
N ILE A 527 29.64 -19.30 -23.20
CA ILE A 527 29.91 -20.22 -22.10
C ILE A 527 29.12 -21.51 -22.36
N THR A 528 29.83 -22.60 -22.64
CA THR A 528 29.21 -23.91 -22.90
C THR A 528 28.69 -24.52 -21.60
N HIS A 529 27.37 -24.62 -21.46
CA HIS A 529 26.74 -25.28 -20.31
C HIS A 529 26.56 -26.78 -20.61
N ILE A 530 27.30 -27.65 -19.92
CA ILE A 530 27.11 -29.10 -19.96
C ILE A 530 26.38 -29.49 -18.67
N PRO A 531 25.14 -30.01 -18.72
CA PRO A 531 24.48 -30.49 -17.52
C PRO A 531 25.22 -31.73 -17.01
N GLN A 532 25.93 -31.58 -15.91
CA GLN A 532 26.56 -32.67 -15.20
C GLN A 532 25.47 -33.42 -14.40
N GLN A 533 25.25 -34.71 -14.69
CA GLN A 533 24.47 -35.56 -13.78
C GLN A 533 25.30 -35.71 -12.50
N GLU A 534 24.98 -34.92 -11.48
CA GLU A 534 25.52 -35.16 -10.14
C GLU A 534 24.73 -36.27 -9.46
N GLU A 535 25.46 -37.33 -9.11
CA GLU A 535 25.07 -38.32 -8.10
C GLU A 535 24.61 -37.63 -6.81
N PRO A 536 23.61 -38.17 -6.10
CA PRO A 536 23.13 -37.56 -4.86
C PRO A 536 24.24 -37.53 -3.81
N ARG A 537 24.72 -36.33 -3.48
CA ARG A 537 25.57 -36.07 -2.31
C ARG A 537 24.83 -36.52 -1.06
N MET A 538 25.30 -37.62 -0.47
CA MET A 538 24.92 -38.05 0.88
C MET A 538 25.35 -36.98 1.88
N GLU A 539 24.38 -36.39 2.55
CA GLU A 539 24.60 -35.58 3.74
C GLU A 539 24.55 -36.50 4.97
N ASN A 540 25.63 -36.46 5.75
CA ASN A 540 25.84 -37.23 6.97
C ASN A 540 24.67 -37.08 7.95
N ARG A 541 23.97 -38.19 8.26
CA ARG A 541 23.20 -38.36 9.50
C ARG A 541 23.90 -39.39 10.37
N SER A 542 24.58 -38.92 11.41
CA SER A 542 25.04 -39.76 12.50
C SER A 542 23.87 -40.11 13.44
N THR A 543 23.73 -41.42 13.66
CA THR A 543 23.34 -42.10 14.90
C THR A 543 21.90 -41.96 15.44
N GLY A 544 21.17 -43.07 15.31
CA GLY A 544 20.72 -43.81 16.50
C GLY A 544 19.22 -43.83 16.78
N SER A 545 18.53 -44.89 16.36
CA SER A 545 17.72 -45.76 17.23
C SER A 545 16.91 -46.73 16.38
N GLU A 546 17.17 -48.02 16.60
CA GLU A 546 16.45 -49.16 16.06
C GLU A 546 14.96 -49.11 16.40
N ARG A 547 14.10 -49.40 15.42
CA ARG A 547 12.99 -50.33 15.63
C ARG A 547 12.46 -50.86 14.30
N SER A 548 12.83 -52.11 14.06
CA SER A 548 12.20 -53.06 13.16
C SER A 548 10.68 -53.09 13.35
N ARG A 549 9.91 -53.02 12.26
CA ARG A 549 8.75 -53.90 12.04
C ARG A 549 8.18 -53.76 10.64
N SER A 550 8.34 -54.86 9.91
CA SER A 550 7.65 -55.20 8.67
C SER A 550 6.14 -55.32 8.86
N SER A 551 5.46 -55.08 7.74
CA SER A 551 4.03 -55.07 7.48
C SER A 551 3.26 -56.36 7.80
N TRP A 552 1.93 -56.18 7.86
CA TRP A 552 0.82 -57.10 7.52
C TRP A 552 -0.10 -57.57 8.67
N ILE A 553 -1.25 -56.90 8.73
CA ILE A 553 -2.64 -57.42 8.65
C ILE A 553 -2.92 -58.79 9.28
N VAL A 554 -3.82 -58.80 10.27
CA VAL A 554 -4.71 -59.93 10.59
C VAL A 554 -6.12 -59.39 10.89
N ASP A 555 -7.10 -60.01 10.21
CA ASP A 555 -8.54 -59.87 10.32
C ASP A 555 -9.11 -59.98 11.74
N TRP A 556 -10.25 -59.33 11.97
CA TRP A 556 -11.19 -59.69 13.03
C TRP A 556 -12.61 -59.77 12.45
N SER A 557 -13.13 -61.00 12.36
CA SER A 557 -14.56 -61.26 12.32
C SER A 557 -14.99 -61.82 13.68
N THR A 558 -15.83 -61.09 14.41
CA THR A 558 -17.08 -61.62 14.98
C THR A 558 -18.03 -60.48 15.24
#